data_AF-K1USQ2-F1
#
_entry.id   AF-K1USQ2-F1
#
_cell.length_a   1.000
_cell.length_b   1.000
_cell.length_c   1.000
_cell.angle_alpha   90.00
_cell.angle_beta   90.00
_cell.angle_gamma   90.00
#
_symmetry.space_group_name_H-M   'P 1'
#
loop_
_entity.id
_entity.type
_entity.pdbx_description
1 polymer ?
#
loop_
_entity_poly.entity_id
_entity_poly.type
_entity_poly.pdbx_seq_one_letter_code
_entity_poly.pdbx_strand_id
1 'polypeptide(L)'
;MYEKLIKDEKGRITDTLYIDVNNFFEDRFIMRKEAVGKRGSELFPESMNEFLHFMNIALKEKRSVTFPYYYKKIDTFYDIVVKASDNGEYMHVFCVDSTELHHTQIQLRSTNRKLSMALDVANIVPWKWNLRTHTILCDVNKPIELSNNAGIMDDEQLSVPDSQYFSKIHKEDLEKVKQAYTDLIEGRIQKVKEEYRVINHADGHKHF
;
A
#
# COMPACT_ATOMS: atom_id res chain seq x y z
N MET A 1 -19.94 -3.69 19.54
CA MET A 1 -20.13 -4.15 20.94
C MET A 1 -19.83 -3.02 21.91
N TYR A 2 -20.43 -3.07 23.10
CA TYR A 2 -20.28 -2.09 24.17
C TYR A 2 -19.79 -2.81 25.42
N GLU A 3 -18.64 -2.38 25.93
CA GLU A 3 -17.92 -3.07 26.98
C GLU A 3 -17.62 -2.13 28.14
N LYS A 4 -17.72 -2.62 29.37
CA LYS A 4 -17.29 -1.91 30.58
C LYS A 4 -15.83 -2.24 30.85
N LEU A 5 -15.04 -1.20 31.13
CA LEU A 5 -13.60 -1.35 31.37
C LEU A 5 -13.32 -1.82 32.79
N ILE A 6 -12.50 -2.86 32.93
CA ILE A 6 -11.93 -3.29 34.21
C ILE A 6 -10.50 -2.76 34.24
N LYS A 7 -10.19 -1.96 35.27
CA LYS A 7 -8.92 -1.26 35.40
C LYS A 7 -8.17 -1.67 36.65
N ASP A 8 -6.84 -1.59 36.59
CA ASP A 8 -5.98 -1.68 37.76
C ASP A 8 -5.94 -0.36 38.56
N GLU A 9 -5.24 -0.37 39.69
CA GLU A 9 -5.03 0.80 40.56
C GLU A 9 -4.34 1.97 39.84
N LYS A 10 -3.62 1.70 38.74
CA LYS A 10 -2.93 2.71 37.92
C LYS A 10 -3.81 3.23 36.78
N GLY A 11 -5.06 2.80 36.71
CA GLY A 11 -6.02 3.20 35.69
C GLY A 11 -5.80 2.54 34.32
N ARG A 12 -4.94 1.51 34.22
CA ARG A 12 -4.75 0.73 33.00
C ARG A 12 -5.85 -0.30 32.87
N ILE A 13 -6.36 -0.47 31.66
CA ILE A 13 -7.35 -1.50 31.35
C ILE A 13 -6.65 -2.86 31.41
N THR A 14 -7.13 -3.74 32.28
CA THR A 14 -6.63 -5.12 32.44
C THR A 14 -7.58 -6.16 31.87
N ASP A 15 -8.87 -5.83 31.77
CA ASP A 15 -9.88 -6.68 31.16
C ASP A 15 -11.11 -5.84 30.77
N THR A 16 -12.08 -6.46 30.13
CA THR A 16 -13.37 -5.84 29.80
C THR A 16 -14.53 -6.77 30.14
N LEU A 17 -15.71 -6.19 30.36
CA LEU A 17 -16.96 -6.91 30.60
C LEU A 17 -17.95 -6.54 29.49
N TYR A 18 -18.46 -7.54 28.78
CA TYR A 18 -19.44 -7.31 27.71
C TYR A 18 -20.77 -6.86 28.32
N ILE A 19 -21.22 -5.65 27.96
CA ILE A 19 -22.49 -5.08 28.43
C ILE A 19 -23.58 -5.26 27.39
N ASP A 20 -23.26 -5.05 26.12
CA ASP A 20 -24.19 -5.24 25.01
C ASP A 20 -23.47 -5.56 23.70
N VAL A 21 -24.17 -6.27 22.82
CA VAL A 21 -23.70 -6.67 21.49
C VAL A 21 -24.83 -6.51 20.48
N ASN A 22 -24.50 -6.19 19.22
CA ASN A 22 -25.51 -6.07 18.16
C ASN A 22 -25.71 -7.42 17.44
N ASN A 23 -26.75 -7.51 16.61
CA ASN A 23 -27.05 -8.73 15.84
C ASN A 23 -25.87 -9.22 15.00
N PHE A 24 -25.12 -8.30 14.37
CA PHE A 24 -23.94 -8.67 13.59
C PHE A 24 -22.89 -9.42 14.43
N PHE A 25 -22.71 -9.03 15.69
CA PHE A 25 -21.81 -9.75 16.59
C PHE A 25 -22.35 -11.16 16.91
N GLU A 26 -23.65 -11.29 17.12
CA GLU A 26 -24.29 -12.58 17.41
C GLU A 26 -24.14 -13.55 16.24
N ASP A 27 -24.33 -13.06 15.02
CA ASP A 27 -24.24 -13.87 13.80
C ASP A 27 -22.82 -14.38 13.51
N ARG A 28 -21.78 -13.65 13.96
CA ARG A 28 -20.38 -13.90 13.58
C ARG A 28 -19.52 -14.48 14.70
N PHE A 29 -19.87 -14.23 15.95
CA PHE A 29 -19.02 -14.58 17.09
C PHE A 29 -19.74 -15.46 18.11
N ILE A 30 -20.59 -14.85 18.95
CA ILE A 30 -21.22 -15.51 20.11
C ILE A 30 -22.60 -14.88 20.34
N MET A 31 -23.59 -15.70 20.67
CA MET A 31 -24.95 -15.24 21.02
C MET A 31 -24.91 -14.24 22.19
N ARG A 32 -25.78 -13.21 22.17
CA ARG A 32 -25.83 -12.17 23.22
C ARG A 32 -25.97 -12.75 24.62
N LYS A 33 -26.81 -13.78 24.78
CA LYS A 33 -27.06 -14.46 26.07
C LYS A 33 -25.81 -15.12 26.68
N GLU A 34 -24.83 -15.47 25.85
CA GLU A 34 -23.58 -16.11 26.25
C GLU A 34 -22.45 -15.08 26.40
N ALA A 35 -22.53 -13.96 25.68
CA ALA A 35 -21.53 -12.90 25.71
C ALA A 35 -21.74 -11.90 26.87
N VAL A 36 -22.97 -11.40 27.07
CA VAL A 36 -23.25 -10.34 28.04
C VAL A 36 -22.99 -10.82 29.47
N GLY A 37 -22.26 -10.02 30.25
CA GLY A 37 -21.85 -10.35 31.61
C GLY A 37 -20.59 -11.22 31.70
N LYS A 38 -19.99 -11.61 30.58
CA LYS A 38 -18.71 -12.34 30.54
C LYS A 38 -17.54 -11.41 30.30
N ARG A 39 -16.36 -11.85 30.73
CA ARG A 39 -15.11 -11.12 30.54
C ARG A 39 -14.58 -11.30 29.12
N GLY A 40 -13.95 -10.26 28.56
CA GLY A 40 -13.30 -10.35 27.27
C GLY A 40 -12.21 -11.41 27.24
N SER A 41 -11.43 -11.51 28.32
CA SER A 41 -10.42 -12.56 28.48
C SER A 41 -10.99 -13.99 28.53
N GLU A 42 -12.24 -14.16 28.96
CA GLU A 42 -12.93 -15.46 29.00
C GLU A 42 -13.42 -15.87 27.60
N LEU A 43 -14.01 -14.93 26.85
CA LEU A 43 -14.59 -15.20 25.53
C LEU A 43 -13.54 -15.27 24.42
N PHE A 44 -12.56 -14.36 24.44
CA PHE A 44 -11.57 -14.18 23.39
C PHE A 44 -10.14 -14.04 23.96
N PRO A 45 -9.60 -15.07 24.62
CA PRO A 45 -8.28 -15.00 25.27
C PRO A 45 -7.14 -14.70 24.29
N GLU A 46 -7.24 -15.20 23.06
CA GLU A 46 -6.18 -15.06 22.06
C GLU A 46 -6.03 -13.62 21.54
N SER A 47 -7.12 -12.86 21.45
CA SER A 47 -7.10 -11.48 20.96
C SER A 47 -6.92 -10.45 22.07
N MET A 48 -7.15 -10.84 23.33
CA MET A 48 -7.31 -9.88 24.43
C MET A 48 -6.09 -8.97 24.62
N ASN A 49 -4.87 -9.52 24.55
CA ASN A 49 -3.65 -8.72 24.74
C ASN A 49 -3.50 -7.60 23.69
N GLU A 50 -3.83 -7.89 22.43
CA GLU A 50 -3.77 -6.91 21.35
C GLU A 50 -4.85 -5.83 21.51
N PHE A 51 -6.08 -6.25 21.84
CA PHE A 51 -7.18 -5.32 22.11
C PHE A 51 -6.88 -4.41 23.30
N LEU A 52 -6.39 -4.96 24.42
CA LEU A 52 -6.00 -4.19 25.59
C LEU A 52 -4.94 -3.15 25.27
N HIS A 53 -3.97 -3.47 24.40
CA HIS A 53 -2.95 -2.50 23.97
C HIS A 53 -3.59 -1.27 23.32
N PHE A 54 -4.42 -1.47 22.30
CA PHE A 54 -5.05 -0.37 21.56
C PHE A 54 -6.15 0.34 22.37
N MET A 55 -6.89 -0.38 23.21
CA MET A 55 -7.87 0.21 24.13
C MET A 55 -7.21 1.14 25.14
N ASN A 56 -6.05 0.77 25.70
CA ASN A 56 -5.30 1.64 26.61
C ASN A 56 -4.78 2.90 25.89
N ILE A 57 -4.35 2.78 24.62
CA ILE A 57 -3.99 3.94 23.80
C ILE A 57 -5.21 4.84 23.58
N ALA A 58 -6.35 4.28 23.17
CA ALA A 58 -7.57 5.04 22.92
C ALA A 58 -8.06 5.78 24.18
N LEU A 59 -8.00 5.13 25.34
CA LEU A 59 -8.37 5.73 26.63
C LEU A 59 -7.41 6.87 27.02
N LYS A 60 -6.10 6.67 26.86
CA LYS A 60 -5.08 7.68 27.22
C LYS A 60 -5.14 8.90 26.30
N GLU A 61 -5.21 8.68 25.00
CA GLU A 61 -5.18 9.72 23.97
C GLU A 61 -6.55 10.39 23.76
N LYS A 62 -7.60 9.89 24.41
CA LYS A 62 -9.00 10.36 24.29
C LYS A 62 -9.46 10.48 22.83
N ARG A 63 -9.05 9.54 21.99
CA ARG A 63 -9.40 9.45 20.57
C ARG A 63 -9.68 8.01 20.17
N SER A 64 -10.42 7.84 19.07
CA SER A 64 -10.58 6.52 18.48
C SER A 64 -9.25 6.01 17.94
N VAL A 65 -9.02 4.70 18.10
CA VAL A 65 -7.89 3.99 17.52
C VAL A 65 -8.44 2.93 16.58
N THR A 66 -7.84 2.84 15.39
CA THR A 66 -8.18 1.82 14.38
C THR A 66 -6.99 0.91 14.16
N PHE A 67 -7.22 -0.40 14.14
CA PHE A 67 -6.18 -1.38 13.85
C PHE A 67 -6.76 -2.60 13.12
N PRO A 68 -6.01 -3.21 12.19
CA PRO A 68 -6.45 -4.44 11.54
C PRO A 68 -6.29 -5.64 12.49
N TYR A 69 -7.21 -6.59 12.42
CA TYR A 69 -7.18 -7.83 13.18
C TYR A 69 -7.67 -9.00 12.32
N TYR A 70 -6.90 -10.08 12.29
CA TYR A 70 -7.28 -11.29 11.56
C TYR A 70 -7.89 -12.32 12.51
N TYR A 71 -9.18 -12.60 12.35
CA TYR A 71 -9.89 -13.54 13.19
C TYR A 71 -9.90 -14.94 12.56
N LYS A 72 -8.98 -15.78 13.04
CA LYS A 72 -8.69 -17.11 12.49
C LYS A 72 -9.88 -18.08 12.48
N LYS A 73 -10.81 -17.97 13.44
CA LYS A 73 -11.90 -18.96 13.58
C LYS A 73 -12.89 -18.96 12.42
N ILE A 74 -13.04 -17.81 11.76
CA ILE A 74 -13.96 -17.64 10.61
C ILE A 74 -13.24 -17.07 9.39
N ASP A 75 -11.91 -17.11 9.38
CA ASP A 75 -11.07 -16.65 8.25
C ASP A 75 -11.49 -15.27 7.72
N THR A 76 -11.56 -14.28 8.62
CA THR A 76 -12.06 -12.94 8.29
C THR A 76 -11.10 -11.88 8.83
N PHE A 77 -10.77 -10.91 7.98
CA PHE A 77 -10.04 -9.70 8.40
C PHE A 77 -11.03 -8.63 8.82
N TYR A 78 -10.73 -8.00 9.95
CA TYR A 78 -11.51 -6.89 10.47
C TYR A 78 -10.63 -5.66 10.67
N ASP A 79 -11.13 -4.49 10.26
CA ASP A 79 -10.65 -3.22 10.77
C ASP A 79 -11.41 -2.91 12.06
N ILE A 80 -10.71 -3.00 13.18
CA ILE A 80 -11.27 -2.77 14.52
C ILE A 80 -11.13 -1.31 14.87
N VAL A 81 -12.24 -0.67 15.25
CA VAL A 81 -12.26 0.69 15.78
C VAL A 81 -12.66 0.64 17.25
N VAL A 82 -11.78 1.14 18.12
CA VAL A 82 -12.04 1.27 19.56
C VAL A 82 -12.16 2.73 19.95
N LYS A 83 -13.19 3.08 20.73
CA LYS A 83 -13.42 4.42 21.25
C LYS A 83 -13.91 4.36 22.70
N ALA A 84 -13.16 4.97 23.61
CA ALA A 84 -13.58 5.10 24.99
C ALA A 84 -14.75 6.11 25.11
N SER A 85 -15.65 5.88 26.07
CA SER A 85 -16.67 6.86 26.44
C SER A 85 -16.03 8.09 27.11
N ASP A 86 -16.74 9.22 27.14
CA ASP A 86 -16.21 10.48 27.69
C ASP A 86 -15.88 10.38 29.19
N ASN A 87 -16.63 9.57 29.94
CA ASN A 87 -16.36 9.27 31.35
C ASN A 87 -15.24 8.21 31.54
N GLY A 88 -14.76 7.60 30.45
CA GLY A 88 -13.72 6.57 30.44
C GLY A 88 -14.12 5.27 31.13
N GLU A 89 -15.39 5.01 31.40
CA GLU A 89 -15.86 3.77 32.03
C GLU A 89 -16.13 2.65 31.04
N TYR A 90 -16.40 3.01 29.78
CA TYR A 90 -16.83 2.08 28.75
C TYR A 90 -16.00 2.22 27.48
N MET A 91 -16.03 1.18 26.66
CA MET A 91 -15.42 1.11 25.35
C MET A 91 -16.47 0.70 24.33
N HIS A 92 -16.55 1.47 23.25
CA HIS A 92 -17.26 1.07 22.04
C HIS A 92 -16.25 0.40 21.11
N VAL A 93 -16.57 -0.82 20.67
CA VAL A 93 -15.76 -1.56 19.71
C VAL A 93 -16.59 -1.87 18.48
N PHE A 94 -16.06 -1.49 17.32
CA PHE A 94 -16.66 -1.74 16.01
C PHE A 94 -15.72 -2.62 15.20
N CYS A 95 -16.26 -3.65 14.56
CA CYS A 95 -15.52 -4.54 13.69
C CYS A 95 -16.06 -4.36 12.27
N VAL A 96 -15.24 -3.86 11.36
CA VAL A 96 -15.60 -3.69 9.95
C VAL A 96 -14.91 -4.79 9.15
N ASP A 97 -15.67 -5.64 8.46
CA ASP A 97 -15.10 -6.67 7.60
C ASP A 97 -14.28 -6.01 6.48
N SER A 98 -12.98 -6.30 6.43
CA SER A 98 -12.03 -5.78 5.46
C SER A 98 -11.38 -6.90 4.65
N THR A 99 -11.98 -8.09 4.62
CA THR A 99 -11.42 -9.30 3.98
C THR A 99 -11.18 -9.12 2.50
N GLU A 100 -12.17 -8.63 1.75
CA GLU A 100 -12.04 -8.41 0.30
C GLU A 100 -10.96 -7.38 -0.03
N LEU A 101 -10.90 -6.30 0.76
CA LEU A 101 -9.90 -5.26 0.64
C LEU A 101 -8.49 -5.82 0.91
N HIS A 102 -8.33 -6.61 1.96
CA HIS A 102 -7.06 -7.24 2.31
C HIS A 102 -6.60 -8.24 1.26
N HIS A 103 -7.51 -9.08 0.74
CA HIS A 103 -7.21 -10.02 -0.35
C HIS A 103 -6.76 -9.29 -1.61
N THR A 104 -7.45 -8.21 -1.98
CA THR A 104 -7.10 -7.38 -3.14
C THR A 104 -5.71 -6.77 -2.97
N GLN A 105 -5.39 -6.25 -1.78
CA GLN A 105 -4.08 -5.68 -1.47
C GLN A 105 -2.97 -6.72 -1.54
N ILE A 106 -3.18 -7.93 -0.98
CA ILE A 106 -2.22 -9.04 -1.05
C ILE A 106 -1.99 -9.45 -2.51
N GLN A 107 -3.06 -9.59 -3.30
CA GLN A 107 -2.96 -9.97 -4.70
C GLN A 107 -2.20 -8.91 -5.52
N LEU A 108 -2.50 -7.63 -5.32
CA LEU A 108 -1.81 -6.52 -5.96
C LEU A 108 -0.31 -6.55 -5.62
N ARG A 109 0.03 -6.68 -4.33
CA ARG A 109 1.42 -6.75 -3.87
C ARG A 109 2.16 -7.95 -4.44
N SER A 110 1.51 -9.12 -4.49
CA SER A 110 2.07 -10.34 -5.07
C SER A 110 2.33 -10.18 -6.57
N THR A 111 1.38 -9.58 -7.29
CA THR A 111 1.49 -9.31 -8.73
C THR A 111 2.61 -8.32 -9.03
N ASN A 112 2.66 -7.19 -8.31
CA ASN A 112 3.72 -6.20 -8.44
C ASN A 112 5.10 -6.79 -8.14
N ARG A 113 5.22 -7.63 -7.10
CA ARG A 113 6.47 -8.32 -6.78
C ARG A 113 6.91 -9.26 -7.91
N LYS A 114 5.99 -10.08 -8.44
CA LYS A 114 6.30 -10.98 -9.55
C LYS A 114 6.72 -10.22 -10.81
N LEU A 115 6.03 -9.13 -11.14
CA LEU A 115 6.36 -8.27 -12.27
C LEU A 115 7.75 -7.63 -12.11
N SER A 116 8.02 -7.06 -10.94
CA SER A 116 9.33 -6.46 -10.62
C SER A 116 10.46 -7.49 -10.76
N MET A 117 10.30 -8.69 -10.22
CA MET A 117 11.28 -9.77 -10.34
C MET A 117 11.49 -10.22 -11.80
N ALA A 118 10.42 -10.32 -12.59
CA ALA A 118 10.52 -10.73 -14.00
C ALA A 118 11.26 -9.68 -14.85
N LEU A 119 10.99 -8.39 -14.63
CA LEU A 119 11.67 -7.28 -15.30
C LEU A 119 13.15 -7.23 -14.94
N ASP A 120 13.49 -7.46 -13.67
CA ASP A 120 14.87 -7.46 -13.20
C ASP A 120 15.70 -8.57 -13.86
N VAL A 121 15.20 -9.81 -13.83
CA VAL A 121 15.85 -10.98 -14.46
C VAL A 121 15.98 -10.82 -15.97
N ALA A 122 14.96 -10.27 -16.63
CA ALA A 122 14.98 -10.05 -18.08
C ALA A 122 15.87 -8.87 -18.52
N ASN A 123 16.41 -8.10 -17.57
CA ASN A 123 17.14 -6.87 -17.82
C ASN A 123 16.37 -5.86 -18.71
N ILE A 124 15.05 -5.80 -18.53
CA ILE A 124 14.16 -4.89 -19.26
C ILE A 124 13.88 -3.66 -18.40
N VAL A 125 14.08 -2.47 -18.96
CA VAL A 125 13.67 -1.20 -18.34
C VAL A 125 12.39 -0.72 -19.03
N PRO A 126 11.21 -0.90 -18.40
CA PRO A 126 9.99 -0.36 -18.96
C PRO A 126 9.97 1.17 -18.77
N TRP A 127 9.49 1.85 -19.80
CA TRP A 127 9.31 3.29 -19.80
C TRP A 127 7.93 3.65 -20.35
N LYS A 128 7.42 4.81 -19.96
CA LYS A 128 6.16 5.38 -20.42
C LYS A 128 6.42 6.79 -20.90
N TRP A 129 5.92 7.12 -22.08
CA TRP A 129 5.94 8.48 -22.60
C TRP A 129 4.54 9.06 -22.57
N ASN A 130 4.38 10.13 -21.80
CA ASN A 130 3.17 10.94 -21.80
C ASN A 130 3.27 11.98 -22.91
N LEU A 131 2.54 11.72 -24.00
CA LEU A 131 2.51 12.58 -25.18
C LEU A 131 1.87 13.95 -24.94
N ARG A 132 1.02 14.09 -23.90
CA ARG A 132 0.37 15.37 -23.58
C ARG A 132 1.32 16.30 -22.83
N THR A 133 2.07 15.74 -21.87
CA THR A 133 3.00 16.51 -21.04
C THR A 133 4.44 16.47 -21.56
N HIS A 134 4.69 15.73 -22.64
CA HIS A 134 6.02 15.55 -23.23
C HIS A 134 7.05 15.02 -22.23
N THR A 135 6.67 14.05 -21.41
CA THR A 135 7.52 13.48 -20.35
C THR A 135 7.66 11.97 -20.47
N ILE A 136 8.88 11.46 -20.23
CA ILE A 136 9.23 10.04 -20.22
C ILE A 136 9.56 9.63 -18.79
N LEU A 137 8.86 8.61 -18.30
CA LEU A 137 9.02 8.00 -16.98
C LEU A 137 9.59 6.59 -17.17
N CYS A 138 10.70 6.24 -16.50
CA CYS A 138 11.21 4.87 -16.46
C CYS A 138 10.98 4.24 -15.07
N ASP A 139 10.74 2.93 -15.03
CA ASP A 139 10.46 2.21 -13.79
C ASP A 139 11.71 2.01 -12.91
N VAL A 140 11.48 2.02 -11.59
CA VAL A 140 12.39 2.31 -10.48
C VAL A 140 13.40 1.23 -10.11
N ASN A 141 13.32 0.02 -10.67
CA ASN A 141 14.23 -1.06 -10.26
C ASN A 141 15.64 -0.94 -10.86
N LYS A 142 15.86 -0.03 -11.80
CA LYS A 142 17.20 0.32 -12.30
C LYS A 142 17.32 1.83 -12.35
N PRO A 143 18.28 2.45 -11.63
CA PRO A 143 18.55 3.85 -11.82
C PRO A 143 18.80 4.05 -13.31
N ILE A 144 18.05 4.98 -13.88
CA ILE A 144 18.24 5.31 -15.27
C ILE A 144 19.66 5.89 -15.33
N GLU A 145 20.57 5.29 -16.11
CA GLU A 145 21.87 5.90 -16.46
C GLU A 145 21.70 7.19 -17.31
N LEU A 146 20.52 7.82 -17.25
CA LEU A 146 20.20 9.07 -17.88
C LEU A 146 20.42 10.27 -16.95
N SER A 147 20.46 10.10 -15.63
CA SER A 147 20.79 11.16 -14.66
C SER A 147 22.25 11.08 -14.24
N ASN A 148 23.01 12.15 -14.45
CA ASN A 148 24.43 12.26 -14.05
C ASN A 148 24.64 12.34 -12.51
N ASN A 149 23.62 12.03 -11.70
CA ASN A 149 23.66 12.23 -10.26
C ASN A 149 23.54 10.87 -9.56
N ALA A 150 24.69 10.37 -9.09
CA ALA A 150 24.80 9.25 -8.15
C ALA A 150 24.32 9.69 -6.74
N GLY A 151 23.03 9.97 -6.61
CA GLY A 151 22.39 10.36 -5.36
C GLY A 151 21.01 9.71 -5.23
N ILE A 152 20.57 9.50 -3.99
CA ILE A 152 19.28 8.92 -3.63
C ILE A 152 18.18 9.79 -4.28
N MET A 153 17.50 9.25 -5.29
CA MET A 153 16.48 9.96 -6.07
C MET A 153 15.09 9.80 -5.43
N ASP A 154 14.40 10.93 -5.30
CA ASP A 154 12.98 11.03 -4.91
C ASP A 154 12.08 10.70 -6.12
N ASP A 155 10.85 10.23 -5.88
CA ASP A 155 9.93 9.74 -6.91
C ASP A 155 9.59 10.82 -7.97
N GLU A 156 9.70 12.11 -7.61
CA GLU A 156 9.48 13.25 -8.53
C GLU A 156 10.65 13.52 -9.51
N GLN A 157 11.84 12.92 -9.30
CA GLN A 157 13.00 13.06 -10.20
C GLN A 157 13.09 11.99 -11.29
N LEU A 158 12.06 11.14 -11.43
CA LEU A 158 12.06 9.96 -12.32
C LEU A 158 11.48 10.24 -13.72
N SER A 159 11.02 11.47 -13.96
CA SER A 159 10.42 11.90 -15.23
C SER A 159 11.34 12.90 -15.92
N VAL A 160 11.81 12.56 -17.13
CA VAL A 160 12.58 13.48 -17.97
C VAL A 160 11.72 14.03 -19.11
N PRO A 161 11.88 15.31 -19.51
CA PRO A 161 11.30 15.80 -20.75
C PRO A 161 11.75 14.93 -21.92
N ASP A 162 10.84 14.62 -22.84
CA ASP A 162 11.16 13.80 -24.02
C ASP A 162 12.29 14.40 -24.87
N SER A 163 12.39 15.73 -24.94
CA SER A 163 13.50 16.47 -25.55
C SER A 163 14.87 16.12 -24.97
N GLN A 164 14.98 15.91 -23.65
CA GLN A 164 16.24 15.49 -23.00
C GLN A 164 16.57 14.03 -23.29
N TYR A 165 15.55 13.19 -23.51
CA TYR A 165 15.74 11.80 -23.93
C TYR A 165 16.22 11.75 -25.39
N PHE A 166 15.53 12.45 -26.29
CA PHE A 166 15.85 12.48 -27.72
C PHE A 166 17.19 13.15 -28.02
N SER A 167 17.66 14.09 -27.19
CA SER A 167 18.97 14.74 -27.38
C SER A 167 20.15 13.78 -27.24
N LYS A 168 19.96 12.64 -26.56
CA LYS A 168 20.97 11.59 -26.44
C LYS A 168 20.98 10.62 -27.62
N ILE A 169 20.03 10.70 -28.56
CA ILE A 169 20.07 9.87 -29.76
C ILE A 169 21.09 10.43 -30.74
N HIS A 170 21.88 9.57 -31.39
CA HIS A 170 22.84 9.98 -32.41
C HIS A 170 22.14 10.76 -33.54
N LYS A 171 22.77 11.83 -34.05
CA LYS A 171 22.15 12.76 -35.01
C LYS A 171 21.62 12.10 -36.28
N GLU A 172 22.32 11.07 -36.76
CA GLU A 172 21.92 10.30 -37.95
C GLU A 172 20.66 9.45 -37.71
N ASP A 173 20.44 9.01 -36.47
CA ASP A 173 19.33 8.12 -36.12
C ASP A 173 18.10 8.93 -35.64
N LEU A 174 18.30 10.18 -35.20
CA LEU A 174 17.27 11.04 -34.60
C LEU A 174 16.04 11.24 -35.49
N GLU A 175 16.24 11.56 -36.78
CA GLU A 175 15.12 11.85 -37.68
C GLU A 175 14.31 10.59 -38.01
N LYS A 176 14.98 9.44 -38.14
CA LYS A 176 14.31 8.14 -38.30
C LYS A 176 13.44 7.82 -37.09
N VAL A 177 14.00 7.99 -35.89
CA VAL A 177 13.28 7.70 -34.63
C VAL A 177 12.08 8.63 -34.44
N LYS A 178 12.25 9.94 -34.68
CA LYS A 178 11.14 10.91 -34.63
C LYS A 178 10.02 10.52 -35.59
N GLN A 179 10.35 10.20 -36.83
CA GLN A 179 9.35 9.83 -37.83
C GLN A 179 8.55 8.58 -37.40
N ALA A 180 9.24 7.55 -36.89
CA ALA A 180 8.58 6.34 -36.40
C ALA A 180 7.60 6.64 -35.25
N TYR A 181 7.98 7.52 -34.32
CA TYR A 181 7.09 7.96 -33.26
C TYR A 181 5.94 8.83 -33.77
N THR A 182 6.17 9.73 -34.72
CA THR A 182 5.10 10.52 -35.37
C THR A 182 4.09 9.60 -36.05
N ASP A 183 4.55 8.57 -36.75
CA ASP A 183 3.68 7.59 -37.40
C ASP A 183 2.83 6.80 -36.38
N LEU A 184 3.39 6.52 -35.19
CA LEU A 184 2.65 5.91 -34.08
C LEU A 184 1.58 6.86 -33.51
N ILE A 185 1.94 8.12 -33.27
CA ILE A 185 1.05 9.14 -32.70
C ILE A 185 -0.10 9.45 -33.67
N GLU A 186 0.19 9.53 -34.96
CA GLU A 186 -0.78 9.78 -36.02
C GLU A 186 -1.56 8.51 -36.43
N GLY A 187 -1.29 7.38 -35.76
CA GLY A 187 -2.02 6.12 -35.95
C GLY A 187 -1.74 5.39 -37.26
N ARG A 188 -0.69 5.80 -38.01
CA ARG A 188 -0.24 5.09 -39.22
C ARG A 188 0.31 3.71 -38.90
N ILE A 189 0.90 3.54 -37.73
CA ILE A 189 1.39 2.26 -37.21
C ILE A 189 0.90 2.04 -35.78
N GLN A 190 0.75 0.78 -35.37
CA GLN A 190 0.27 0.42 -34.02
C GLN A 190 1.41 0.15 -33.03
N LYS A 191 2.64 -0.05 -33.52
CA LYS A 191 3.80 -0.38 -32.70
C LYS A 191 5.08 0.10 -33.36
N VAL A 192 5.96 0.69 -32.57
CA VAL A 192 7.33 1.06 -32.96
C VAL A 192 8.30 0.03 -32.42
N LYS A 193 9.25 -0.40 -33.25
CA LYS A 193 10.43 -1.18 -32.84
C LYS A 193 11.62 -0.58 -33.56
N GLU A 194 12.40 0.22 -32.85
CA GLU A 194 13.58 0.89 -33.39
C GLU A 194 14.84 0.54 -32.60
N GLU A 195 15.94 0.43 -33.33
CA GLU A 195 17.29 0.28 -32.80
C GLU A 195 18.07 1.52 -33.25
N TYR A 196 18.65 2.24 -32.29
CA TYR A 196 19.38 3.48 -32.52
C TYR A 196 20.53 3.64 -31.54
N ARG A 197 21.54 4.41 -31.94
CA ARG A 197 22.71 4.69 -31.12
C ARG A 197 22.41 5.80 -30.13
N VAL A 198 22.88 5.63 -28.90
CA VAL A 198 22.80 6.65 -27.82
C VAL A 198 24.17 7.21 -27.49
N ILE A 199 24.21 8.50 -27.19
CA ILE A 199 25.40 9.24 -26.77
C ILE A 199 25.43 9.23 -25.24
N ASN A 200 26.40 8.52 -24.66
CA ASN A 200 26.66 8.58 -23.23
C ASN A 200 27.72 9.66 -22.96
N HIS A 201 27.41 10.62 -22.08
CA HIS A 201 28.32 11.69 -21.69
C HIS A 201 29.03 11.40 -20.35
N ALA A 202 28.74 10.26 -19.71
CA ALA A 202 29.31 9.90 -18.40
C ALA A 202 30.80 9.51 -18.49
N ASP A 203 31.28 9.04 -19.63
CA ASP A 203 32.70 8.82 -19.88
C ASP A 203 33.01 9.19 -21.33
N GLY A 204 34.17 9.81 -21.56
CA GLY A 204 34.68 10.16 -22.90
C GLY A 204 35.00 8.98 -23.82
N HIS A 205 34.33 7.83 -23.63
CA HIS A 205 34.49 6.62 -24.40
C HIS A 205 33.20 6.29 -25.17
N LYS A 206 33.30 6.42 -26.50
CA LYS A 206 32.31 5.86 -27.42
C LYS A 206 32.45 4.34 -27.40
N HIS A 207 31.44 3.63 -26.89
CA HIS A 207 31.33 2.19 -27.14
C HIS A 207 30.70 1.97 -28.52
N PHE A 208 31.41 1.20 -29.35
CA PHE A 208 31.04 0.80 -30.71
C PHE A 208 30.15 -0.44 -30.69
#